data_AF-A0A916LJB0-F1
#
_entry.id   AF-A0A916LJB0-F1
#
_cell.length_a   1.000
_cell.length_b   1.000
_cell.length_c   1.000
_cell.angle_alpha   90.00
_cell.angle_beta   90.00
_cell.angle_gamma   90.00
#
_symmetry.space_group_name_H-M   'P 1'
#
loop_
_entity.id
_entity.type
_entity.pdbx_description
1 polymer ?
#
loop_
_entity_poly.entity_id
_entity_poly.type
_entity_poly.pdbx_seq_one_letter_code
_entity_poly.pdbx_strand_id
1 'polypeptide(L)' 'MNPEKRTLLQVTIENAAEADRIFSILMGSDVEPRKEFIEKNAKFVRNLDI' A
#
# COMPACT_ATOMS: atom_id res chain seq x y z
N MET A 1 -18.83 -14.51 10.29
CA MET A 1 -17.79 -15.02 9.36
C MET A 1 -17.84 -16.55 9.38
N ASN A 2 -18.24 -17.21 8.29
CA ASN A 2 -18.27 -18.68 8.22
C ASN A 2 -16.90 -19.20 7.75
N PRO A 3 -16.18 -20.01 8.55
CA PRO A 3 -14.90 -20.60 8.16
C PRO A 3 -14.95 -21.43 6.87
N GLU A 4 -16.08 -22.06 6.57
CA GLU A 4 -16.26 -22.94 5.40
C GLU A 4 -16.49 -22.17 4.09
N LYS A 5 -16.90 -20.89 4.19
CA LYS A 5 -17.24 -20.05 3.03
C LYS A 5 -16.33 -18.84 2.85
N ARG A 6 -15.32 -18.67 3.71
CA ARG A 6 -14.39 -17.55 3.63
C ARG A 6 -13.17 -17.93 2.80
N THR A 7 -12.73 -17.00 1.97
CA THR A 7 -11.43 -17.07 1.31
C THR A 7 -10.42 -16.34 2.19
N LEU A 8 -9.36 -17.04 2.60
CA LEU A 8 -8.25 -16.44 3.34
C LEU A 8 -7.05 -16.29 2.40
N LEU A 9 -6.35 -15.17 2.54
CA LEU A 9 -5.05 -14.94 1.91
C LEU A 9 -4.01 -14.81 3.02
N GLN A 10 -2.97 -15.62 2.94
CA GLN A 10 -1.84 -15.52 3.86
C GLN A 10 -0.85 -14.48 3.29
N VAL A 11 -0.61 -13.42 4.05
CA VAL A 11 0.39 -12.42 3.70
C VAL A 11 1.78 -12.96 4.04
N THR A 12 2.71 -12.82 3.10
CA THR A 12 4.13 -13.17 3.28
C THR A 12 5.01 -11.96 3.00
N ILE A 13 6.19 -11.92 3.61
CA ILE A 13 7.18 -10.87 3.39
C ILE A 13 8.38 -11.50 2.70
N GLU A 14 8.57 -11.18 1.42
CA GLU A 14 9.69 -11.69 0.63
C GLU A 14 10.97 -10.89 0.87
N ASN A 15 10.86 -9.57 0.99
CA ASN A 15 11.97 -8.67 1.26
C ASN A 15 11.61 -7.66 2.34
N ALA A 16 12.20 -7.83 3.53
CA ALA A 16 11.93 -6.98 4.68
C ALA A 16 12.35 -5.52 4.46
N ALA A 17 13.50 -5.28 3.80
CA ALA A 17 14.01 -3.93 3.58
C ALA A 17 13.15 -3.15 2.57
N GLU A 18 12.62 -3.84 1.56
CA GLU A 18 11.70 -3.22 0.60
C GLU A 18 10.34 -2.93 1.22
N ALA A 19 9.80 -3.87 2.00
CA ALA A 19 8.56 -3.67 2.74
C ALA A 19 8.65 -2.44 3.66
N ASP A 20 9.72 -2.32 4.45
CA ASP A 20 9.95 -1.19 5.36
C ASP A 20 9.99 0.17 4.64
N ARG A 21 10.67 0.22 3.48
CA ARG A 21 10.69 1.42 2.62
C ARG A 21 9.29 1.79 2.14
N ILE A 22 8.52 0.82 1.64
CA ILE A 22 7.16 1.05 1.14
C ILE A 22 6.24 1.50 2.28
N PHE A 23 6.36 0.91 3.46
CA PHE A 23 5.63 1.34 4.65
C PHE A 23 5.95 2.78 5.03
N SER A 24 7.23 3.15 5.04
CA SER A 24 7.66 4.51 5.36
C SER A 24 7.12 5.54 4.37
N ILE A 25 7.09 5.22 3.07
CA ILE A 25 6.56 6.11 2.02
C ILE A 25 5.04 6.27 2.14
N LEU A 26 4.31 5.17 2.34
CA LEU A 26 2.84 5.18 2.32
C LEU A 26 2.21 5.63 3.65
N MET A 27 2.85 5.31 4.76
CA MET A 27 2.33 5.50 6.12
C MET A 27 3.12 6.53 6.93
N GLY A 28 4.17 7.13 6.36
CA GLY A 28 4.96 8.18 6.99
C GLY A 28 4.14 9.46 7.24
N SER A 29 4.76 10.45 7.88
CA SER A 29 4.14 11.77 8.09
C SER A 29 4.23 12.67 6.86
N ASP A 30 5.18 12.38 5.97
CA ASP A 30 5.40 13.19 4.77
C ASP A 30 4.33 12.88 3.71
N VAL A 31 3.85 13.94 3.07
CA VAL A 31 2.78 13.88 2.07
C VAL A 31 3.36 13.76 0.67
N GLU A 32 4.49 14.43 0.41
CA GLU A 32 5.07 14.51 -0.94
C GLU A 32 5.52 13.14 -1.47
N PRO A 33 6.31 12.34 -0.73
CA PRO A 33 6.77 11.03 -1.21
C PRO A 33 5.61 10.07 -1.46
N ARG A 34 4.53 10.21 -0.69
CA ARG A 34 3.32 9.41 -0.84
C ARG A 34 2.55 9.79 -2.09
N LYS A 35 2.42 11.09 -2.36
CA LYS A 35 1.74 11.62 -3.55
C LYS A 35 2.44 11.14 -4.82
N GLU A 36 3.76 11.32 -4.91
CA GLU A 36 4.57 10.83 -6.03
C GLU A 36 4.43 9.32 -6.24
N PHE A 37 4.44 8.54 -5.15
CA PHE A 37 4.27 7.10 -5.23
C PHE A 37 2.90 6.71 -5.78
N ILE A 38 1.82 7.37 -5.33
CA ILE A 38 0.46 7.11 -5.82
C ILE A 38 0.35 7.50 -7.30
N GLU A 39 0.82 8.69 -7.70
CA GLU A 39 0.78 9.14 -9.10
C GLU A 39 1.50 8.19 -10.06
N LYS A 40 2.68 7.71 -9.66
CA LYS A 40 3.49 6.79 -10.48
C LYS A 40 2.83 5.43 -10.67
N ASN A 41 2.12 4.92 -9.67
CA ASN A 41 1.61 3.54 -9.66
C ASN A 41 0.11 3.43 -9.94
N ALA A 42 -0.65 4.52 -9.78
CA ALA A 42 -2.08 4.49 -9.94
C ALA A 42 -2.49 4.89 -11.36
N LYS A 43 -2.97 3.91 -12.14
CA LYS A 43 -3.42 4.15 -13.52
C LYS A 43 -4.69 5.03 -13.64
N PHE A 44 -5.46 5.22 -12.57
CA PHE A 44 -6.75 5.95 -12.60
C PHE A 44 -7.14 6.64 -11.28
N VAL A 45 -6.19 7.12 -10.48
CA VAL A 45 -6.57 7.84 -9.24
C VAL A 45 -7.25 9.15 -9.61
N ARG A 46 -8.50 9.30 -9.15
CA ARG A 46 -9.34 10.46 -9.44
C ARG A 46 -9.15 11.62 -8.47
N ASN A 47 -8.71 11.37 -7.25
CA ASN A 47 -8.61 12.39 -6.19
C ASN A 47 -7.26 12.24 -5.44
N LEU A 48 -6.25 13.02 -5.84
CA LEU A 48 -4.97 13.12 -5.13
C LEU A 48 -4.93 14.25 -4.09
N ASP A 49 -5.83 15.23 -4.19
CA ASP A 49 -5.71 16.53 -3.49
C ASP A 49 -7.01 16.97 -2.75
N ILE A 50 -7.73 16.06 -2.06
CA ILE A 50 -8.87 16.45 -1.18
C ILE A 50 -8.44 16.46 0.28
#